data_AF-A0A7W0Y3T6-F1
#
_entry.id   AF-A0A7W0Y3T6-F1
#
_cell.length_a   1.000
_cell.length_b   1.000
_cell.length_c   1.000
_cell.angle_alpha   90.00
_cell.angle_beta   90.00
_cell.angle_gamma   90.00
#
_symmetry.space_group_name_H-M   'P 1'
#
loop_
_entity.id
_entity.type
_entity.pdbx_description
1 polymer ?
#
loop_
_entity_poly.entity_id
_entity_poly.type
_entity_poly.pdbx_seq_one_letter_code
_entity_poly.pdbx_strand_id
1 'polypeptide(L)'
;MRGALALALVSLGACGGNEAQIKAKPVDPAQVVLAEPRLPRAPGEYGPSLATIDRTGGAPVAGDVSDGTMLADADSCSTCHPDAAKQWSTSPHSFASFGNPIYRVNVELARKDLGNKASLHCGGCHDMPLVVDGMMTTAAPIPADDLRSHSGVTCRLCHGITSTTKDGNGSYVWNRTPMDAPVLGDAPSIAKHRQQVSVKALGAELCVSCHRGFLSADMGMPVHLSGLDEPGMWRNSAWTGNGMARVDKVEKQTCIDCHMDREPASADEYGAKAGPNGEKTIASHRFLGGHTWMASMRGDDDHLRRLTAKLEGVASIDIAGARLDNGRGSQAWHLPADGAPVTPGTRLALDIVIRNLLAGHRFPGGVLDIQDTWIEVEVADATGAKLASSGLTHATDPADEDTHVLRTLVVDEQGKVLEHHEMPAFRTQIATQTLGPREAQAIRYAFDVPKTLTPAQLPLAVTARLRHRSRT
;
A
#
# COMPACT_ATOMS: atom_id res chain seq x y z
N MET A 1 -30.11 38.66 54.09
CA MET A 1 -29.80 37.84 52.90
C MET A 1 -29.31 38.81 51.82
N ARG A 2 -28.06 39.29 51.83
CA ARG A 2 -26.82 38.70 51.27
C ARG A 2 -27.04 37.90 49.98
N GLY A 3 -26.55 38.47 48.88
CA GLY A 3 -26.44 37.87 47.54
C GLY A 3 -25.85 38.88 46.56
N ALA A 4 -24.58 39.24 46.76
CA ALA A 4 -23.84 40.15 45.88
C ALA A 4 -23.34 39.40 44.64
N LEU A 5 -23.61 39.97 43.47
CA LEU A 5 -23.14 39.52 42.16
C LEU A 5 -21.64 39.86 42.03
N ALA A 6 -20.77 38.85 41.92
CA ALA A 6 -19.35 39.04 41.68
C ALA A 6 -19.10 39.21 40.17
N LEU A 7 -18.71 40.43 39.77
CA LEU A 7 -18.21 40.75 38.44
C LEU A 7 -16.72 40.35 38.40
N ALA A 8 -16.37 39.28 37.67
CA ALA A 8 -14.99 38.91 37.45
C ALA A 8 -14.41 39.74 36.29
N LEU A 9 -13.61 40.76 36.61
CA LEU A 9 -12.71 41.39 35.65
C LEU A 9 -11.62 40.39 35.24
N VAL A 10 -11.62 39.98 33.98
CA VAL A 10 -10.48 39.28 33.38
C VAL A 10 -9.49 40.34 32.90
N SER A 11 -8.42 40.54 33.66
CA SER A 11 -7.26 41.32 33.24
C SER A 11 -6.47 40.55 32.18
N LEU A 12 -6.54 40.99 30.93
CA LEU A 12 -5.61 40.57 29.86
C LEU A 12 -4.22 41.14 30.18
N GLY A 13 -3.40 40.34 30.85
CA GLY A 13 -1.97 40.61 31.00
C GLY A 13 -1.30 40.46 29.64
N ALA A 14 -0.86 41.57 29.06
CA ALA A 14 0.04 41.58 27.92
C ALA A 14 1.39 40.97 28.34
N CYS A 15 1.69 39.76 27.85
CA CYS A 15 3.03 39.21 27.97
C CYS A 15 3.94 39.92 26.96
N GLY A 16 4.64 40.96 27.44
CA GLY A 16 5.82 41.49 26.78
C GLY A 16 6.89 40.41 26.70
N GLY A 17 7.38 40.17 25.49
CA GLY A 17 8.44 39.20 25.23
C GLY A 17 9.72 39.58 25.94
N ASN A 18 10.16 38.72 26.85
CA ASN A 18 11.55 38.68 27.27
C ASN A 18 12.16 37.48 26.55
N GLU A 19 13.00 37.72 25.55
CA GLU A 19 13.81 36.68 24.89
C GLU A 19 14.79 36.12 25.93
N ALA A 20 14.33 35.13 26.69
CA ALA A 20 15.25 34.24 27.38
C ALA A 20 15.94 33.41 26.30
N GLN A 21 17.15 33.81 25.91
CA GLN A 21 18.06 32.91 25.21
C GLN A 21 18.29 31.70 26.11
N ILE A 22 17.54 30.63 25.87
CA ILE A 22 17.79 29.33 26.46
C ILE A 22 19.09 28.84 25.82
N LYS A 23 20.22 29.16 26.44
CA LYS A 23 21.48 28.46 26.17
C LYS A 23 21.30 27.03 26.64
N ALA A 24 20.85 26.16 25.73
CA ALA A 24 20.90 24.72 25.96
C ALA A 24 22.34 24.37 26.33
N LYS A 25 22.54 23.77 27.51
CA LYS A 25 23.82 23.16 27.83
C LYS A 25 24.10 22.11 26.75
N PRO A 26 25.31 22.04 26.16
CA PRO A 26 25.70 20.90 25.35
C PRO A 26 25.46 19.66 26.21
N VAL A 27 24.57 18.80 25.73
CA VAL A 27 24.42 17.48 26.31
C VAL A 27 25.71 16.77 25.94
N ASP A 28 26.55 16.52 26.94
CA ASP A 28 27.65 15.55 26.84
C ASP A 28 27.05 14.31 26.17
N PRO A 29 27.61 13.73 25.10
CA PRO A 29 27.09 12.51 24.51
C PRO A 29 27.24 11.39 25.54
N ALA A 30 26.32 11.37 26.50
CA ALA A 30 26.01 10.22 27.30
C ALA A 30 25.92 9.10 26.28
N GLN A 31 26.74 8.07 26.46
CA GLN A 31 26.61 6.83 25.71
C GLN A 31 25.13 6.51 25.74
N VAL A 32 24.44 6.81 24.64
CA VAL A 32 23.07 6.40 24.47
C VAL A 32 23.24 4.92 24.32
N VAL A 33 23.12 4.21 25.44
CA VAL A 33 22.79 2.80 25.42
C VAL A 33 21.39 2.82 24.85
N LEU A 34 21.31 2.91 23.51
CA LEU A 34 20.12 2.56 22.78
C LEU A 34 19.84 1.16 23.28
N ALA A 35 18.79 1.00 24.09
CA ALA A 35 18.28 -0.33 24.38
C ALA A 35 18.20 -1.03 23.02
N GLU A 36 18.79 -2.23 22.91
CA GLU A 36 18.73 -2.96 21.65
C GLU A 36 17.29 -2.88 21.15
N PRO A 37 17.05 -2.31 19.96
CA PRO A 37 15.71 -2.23 19.42
C PRO A 37 15.12 -3.63 19.55
N ARG A 38 13.94 -3.77 20.18
CA ARG A 38 13.19 -5.02 20.09
C ARG A 38 12.74 -5.14 18.65
N LEU A 39 13.64 -5.66 17.83
CA LEU A 39 13.38 -6.04 16.47
C LEU A 39 12.28 -7.12 16.51
N PRO A 40 11.48 -7.25 15.44
CA PRO A 40 10.76 -8.48 15.19
C PRO A 40 11.68 -9.69 15.39
N ARG A 41 11.11 -10.85 15.75
CA ARG A 41 11.87 -12.05 16.11
C ARG A 41 13.05 -12.28 15.17
N ALA A 42 14.19 -12.70 15.72
CA ALA A 42 15.35 -13.07 14.93
C ALA A 42 14.92 -14.01 13.79
N PRO A 43 15.37 -13.77 12.55
CA PRO A 43 14.91 -14.54 11.42
C PRO A 43 15.24 -16.02 11.54
N GLY A 44 14.37 -16.85 10.96
CA GLY A 44 14.53 -18.30 10.94
C GLY A 44 15.54 -18.77 9.89
N GLU A 45 15.40 -20.02 9.47
CA GLU A 45 16.22 -20.67 8.44
C GLU A 45 16.39 -19.84 7.15
N TYR A 46 15.36 -19.08 6.78
CA TYR A 46 15.33 -18.29 5.55
C TYR A 46 15.56 -16.80 5.81
N GLY A 47 16.28 -16.44 6.87
CA GLY A 47 16.63 -15.05 7.15
C GLY A 47 17.29 -14.38 5.94
N PRO A 48 16.84 -13.16 5.56
CA PRO A 48 16.08 -12.20 6.38
C PRO A 48 14.55 -12.36 6.41
N SER A 49 13.98 -13.29 5.65
CA SER A 49 12.57 -13.66 5.80
C SER A 49 12.32 -14.36 7.14
N LEU A 50 11.13 -14.15 7.69
CA LEU A 50 10.64 -14.81 8.90
C LEU A 50 9.89 -16.11 8.58
N ALA A 51 9.87 -16.54 7.32
CA ALA A 51 9.24 -17.77 6.89
C ALA A 51 9.95 -18.98 7.48
N THR A 52 9.16 -19.96 7.88
CA THR A 52 9.65 -21.23 8.42
C THR A 52 8.86 -22.38 7.83
N ILE A 53 9.50 -23.55 7.74
CA ILE A 53 8.87 -24.77 7.23
C ILE A 53 8.64 -25.73 8.39
N ASP A 54 7.40 -26.16 8.57
CA ASP A 54 7.08 -27.30 9.41
C ASP A 54 7.56 -28.58 8.70
N ARG A 55 8.55 -29.25 9.28
CA ARG A 55 9.15 -30.50 8.78
C ARG A 55 8.73 -31.73 9.56
N THR A 56 7.65 -31.66 10.35
CA THR A 56 7.10 -32.83 11.04
C THR A 56 6.75 -33.98 10.08
N GLY A 57 6.57 -33.69 8.78
CA GLY A 57 6.42 -34.67 7.69
C GLY A 57 7.71 -35.26 7.09
N GLY A 58 8.92 -34.87 7.53
CA GLY A 58 10.21 -35.39 7.03
C GLY A 58 11.07 -34.38 6.24
N ALA A 59 12.25 -34.83 5.78
CA ALA A 59 13.18 -34.06 4.95
C ALA A 59 12.77 -34.06 3.46
N PRO A 60 13.13 -33.04 2.65
CA PRO A 60 12.81 -33.04 1.23
C PRO A 60 13.50 -34.20 0.50
N VAL A 61 12.75 -34.89 -0.36
CA VAL A 61 13.30 -35.87 -1.31
C VAL A 61 13.08 -35.33 -2.71
N ALA A 62 14.03 -35.51 -3.64
CA ALA A 62 13.83 -35.08 -5.02
C ALA A 62 12.63 -35.81 -5.63
N GLY A 63 11.66 -35.06 -6.21
CA GLY A 63 10.39 -35.60 -6.68
C GLY A 63 9.31 -35.75 -5.59
N ASP A 64 9.55 -35.20 -4.40
CA ASP A 64 8.54 -35.10 -3.35
C ASP A 64 7.51 -34.00 -3.68
N VAL A 65 6.28 -34.17 -3.19
CA VAL A 65 5.13 -33.28 -3.47
C VAL A 65 5.28 -31.89 -2.83
N SER A 66 6.44 -31.62 -2.21
CA SER A 66 6.77 -30.47 -1.39
C SER A 66 7.98 -29.65 -1.90
N ASP A 67 8.47 -29.95 -3.11
CA ASP A 67 9.51 -29.16 -3.77
C ASP A 67 8.95 -27.89 -4.46
N GLY A 68 9.84 -27.01 -4.93
CA GLY A 68 9.43 -25.75 -5.54
C GLY A 68 8.56 -25.94 -6.78
N THR A 69 8.77 -26.99 -7.56
CA THR A 69 7.96 -27.28 -8.77
C THR A 69 6.51 -27.58 -8.37
N MET A 70 6.31 -28.40 -7.35
CA MET A 70 4.98 -28.71 -6.85
C MET A 70 4.33 -27.52 -6.15
N LEU A 71 5.10 -26.67 -5.45
CA LEU A 71 4.59 -25.42 -4.89
C LEU A 71 4.16 -24.43 -5.99
N ALA A 72 4.80 -24.46 -7.16
CA ALA A 72 4.49 -23.64 -8.32
C ALA A 72 3.27 -24.15 -9.12
N ASP A 73 2.90 -25.42 -8.97
CA ASP A 73 1.77 -26.04 -9.67
C ASP A 73 0.41 -25.57 -9.12
N ALA A 74 -0.21 -24.65 -9.87
CA ALA A 74 -1.60 -24.23 -9.68
C ALA A 74 -2.60 -25.00 -10.56
N ASP A 75 -2.12 -25.70 -11.59
CA ASP A 75 -2.97 -26.38 -12.57
C ASP A 75 -3.68 -27.56 -11.92
N SER A 76 -3.03 -28.28 -11.00
CA SER A 76 -3.69 -29.35 -10.23
C SER A 76 -4.91 -28.84 -9.45
N CYS A 77 -4.84 -27.63 -8.89
CA CYS A 77 -5.96 -27.02 -8.18
C CYS A 77 -7.11 -26.63 -9.13
N SER A 78 -6.80 -26.20 -10.35
CA SER A 78 -7.79 -25.74 -11.34
C SER A 78 -8.79 -26.84 -11.76
N THR A 79 -8.42 -28.11 -11.58
CA THR A 79 -9.28 -29.26 -11.92
C THR A 79 -10.58 -29.32 -11.11
N CYS A 80 -10.57 -28.81 -9.87
CA CYS A 80 -11.76 -28.70 -9.00
C CYS A 80 -12.11 -27.24 -8.65
N HIS A 81 -11.18 -26.31 -8.85
CA HIS A 81 -11.34 -24.89 -8.53
C HIS A 81 -11.08 -23.99 -9.75
N PRO A 82 -11.79 -24.19 -10.88
CA PRO A 82 -11.50 -23.49 -12.14
C PRO A 82 -11.70 -21.97 -12.04
N ASP A 83 -12.69 -21.51 -11.27
CA ASP A 83 -12.94 -20.08 -11.15
C ASP A 83 -11.91 -19.40 -10.26
N ALA A 84 -11.58 -20.01 -9.12
CA ALA A 84 -10.55 -19.48 -8.23
C ALA A 84 -9.18 -19.44 -8.93
N ALA A 85 -8.81 -20.49 -9.65
CA ALA A 85 -7.56 -20.55 -10.42
C ALA A 85 -7.51 -19.46 -11.51
N LYS A 86 -8.60 -19.26 -12.24
CA LYS A 86 -8.70 -18.19 -13.26
C LYS A 86 -8.65 -16.79 -12.65
N GLN A 87 -9.29 -16.58 -11.50
CA GLN A 87 -9.23 -15.31 -10.79
C GLN A 87 -7.80 -15.02 -10.33
N TRP A 88 -7.15 -16.01 -9.71
CA TRP A 88 -5.77 -15.94 -9.24
C TRP A 88 -4.79 -15.69 -10.37
N SER A 89 -4.91 -16.37 -11.52
CA SER A 89 -3.94 -16.24 -12.63
C SER A 89 -3.84 -14.82 -13.18
N THR A 90 -4.91 -14.01 -13.07
CA THR A 90 -4.92 -12.59 -13.45
C THR A 90 -4.47 -11.63 -12.34
N SER A 91 -4.26 -12.12 -11.12
CA SER A 91 -4.03 -11.29 -9.94
C SER A 91 -2.59 -10.76 -9.84
N PRO A 92 -2.35 -9.76 -8.98
CA PRO A 92 -0.99 -9.38 -8.59
C PRO A 92 -0.24 -10.50 -7.86
N HIS A 93 -0.95 -11.45 -7.23
CA HIS A 93 -0.33 -12.58 -6.52
C HIS A 93 0.29 -13.61 -7.46
N SER A 94 -0.37 -13.97 -8.57
CA SER A 94 0.26 -14.82 -9.60
C SER A 94 1.43 -14.12 -10.26
N PHE A 95 1.33 -12.79 -10.43
CA PHE A 95 2.37 -11.95 -11.04
C PHE A 95 3.38 -11.38 -10.02
N ALA A 96 3.51 -12.00 -8.84
CA ALA A 96 4.34 -11.47 -7.76
C ALA A 96 5.83 -11.81 -7.93
N SER A 97 6.20 -12.69 -8.86
CA SER A 97 7.56 -13.19 -9.06
C SER A 97 8.28 -12.54 -10.26
N PHE A 98 9.26 -13.20 -10.86
CA PHE A 98 10.13 -12.68 -11.92
C PHE A 98 9.42 -12.42 -13.26
N GLY A 99 8.18 -12.89 -13.42
CA GLY A 99 7.29 -12.44 -14.49
C GLY A 99 7.03 -10.92 -14.44
N ASN A 100 7.08 -10.32 -13.25
CA ASN A 100 6.99 -8.88 -13.06
C ASN A 100 8.38 -8.23 -13.19
N PRO A 101 8.64 -7.44 -14.25
CA PRO A 101 9.96 -6.86 -14.48
C PRO A 101 10.35 -5.85 -13.39
N ILE A 102 9.38 -5.16 -12.77
CA ILE A 102 9.66 -4.20 -11.70
C ILE A 102 10.16 -4.95 -10.45
N TYR A 103 9.50 -6.04 -10.10
CA TYR A 103 9.92 -6.89 -8.99
C TYR A 103 11.31 -7.48 -9.23
N ARG A 104 11.50 -8.06 -10.42
CA ARG A 104 12.77 -8.68 -10.83
C ARG A 104 13.97 -7.74 -10.68
N VAL A 105 13.86 -6.51 -11.19
CA VAL A 105 14.94 -5.51 -11.10
C VAL A 105 15.32 -5.23 -9.64
N ASN A 106 14.34 -5.16 -8.73
CA ASN A 106 14.59 -4.90 -7.32
C ASN A 106 15.28 -6.09 -6.62
N VAL A 107 14.89 -7.32 -6.94
CA VAL A 107 15.58 -8.51 -6.43
C VAL A 107 17.01 -8.57 -6.95
N GLU A 108 17.22 -8.32 -8.25
CA GLU A 108 18.56 -8.29 -8.85
C GLU A 108 19.45 -7.20 -8.24
N LEU A 109 18.90 -6.01 -7.97
CA LEU A 109 19.60 -4.92 -7.28
C LEU A 109 19.98 -5.31 -5.85
N ALA A 110 19.05 -5.90 -5.09
CA ALA A 110 19.32 -6.38 -3.74
C ALA A 110 20.40 -7.47 -3.72
N ARG A 111 20.37 -8.42 -4.66
CA ARG A 111 21.40 -9.47 -4.79
C ARG A 111 22.77 -8.89 -5.10
N LYS A 112 22.83 -7.89 -5.98
CA LYS A 112 24.06 -7.21 -6.39
C LYS A 112 24.69 -6.43 -5.23
N ASP A 113 23.89 -5.65 -4.51
CA ASP A 113 24.41 -4.65 -3.56
C ASP A 113 24.42 -5.13 -2.11
N LEU A 114 23.53 -6.06 -1.73
CA LEU A 114 23.43 -6.65 -0.38
C LEU A 114 23.81 -8.14 -0.33
N GLY A 115 24.11 -8.74 -1.48
CA GLY A 115 24.44 -10.16 -1.63
C GLY A 115 23.21 -11.06 -1.80
N ASN A 116 23.42 -12.24 -2.36
CA ASN A 116 22.32 -13.14 -2.76
C ASN A 116 21.40 -13.52 -1.60
N LYS A 117 21.94 -13.72 -0.39
CA LYS A 117 21.16 -14.07 0.80
C LYS A 117 20.11 -13.01 1.13
N ALA A 118 20.37 -11.73 0.85
CA ALA A 118 19.41 -10.65 1.10
C ALA A 118 18.09 -10.84 0.34
N SER A 119 18.13 -11.50 -0.83
CA SER A 119 16.91 -11.76 -1.61
C SER A 119 15.91 -12.71 -0.95
N LEU A 120 16.31 -13.43 0.10
CA LEU A 120 15.36 -14.20 0.92
C LEU A 120 14.32 -13.30 1.60
N HIS A 121 14.62 -12.03 1.86
CA HIS A 121 13.64 -11.03 2.31
C HIS A 121 12.44 -10.95 1.36
N CYS A 122 12.71 -10.90 0.05
CA CYS A 122 11.68 -10.85 -0.98
C CYS A 122 11.02 -12.23 -1.16
N GLY A 123 11.83 -13.29 -1.19
CA GLY A 123 11.38 -14.64 -1.51
C GLY A 123 10.39 -15.22 -0.51
N GLY A 124 10.49 -14.86 0.78
CA GLY A 124 9.53 -15.29 1.79
C GLY A 124 8.08 -14.87 1.50
N CYS A 125 7.87 -13.74 0.84
CA CYS A 125 6.53 -13.29 0.48
C CYS A 125 6.17 -13.61 -0.98
N HIS A 126 7.14 -13.57 -1.90
CA HIS A 126 6.89 -13.57 -3.35
C HIS A 126 7.28 -14.87 -4.07
N ASP A 127 8.35 -15.53 -3.62
CA ASP A 127 9.04 -16.58 -4.39
C ASP A 127 9.29 -17.84 -3.56
N MET A 128 8.31 -18.26 -2.77
CA MET A 128 8.49 -19.43 -1.91
C MET A 128 8.94 -20.69 -2.67
N PRO A 129 8.49 -20.96 -3.92
CA PRO A 129 9.07 -22.00 -4.77
C PRO A 129 10.60 -21.91 -4.94
N LEU A 130 11.15 -20.72 -5.14
CA LEU A 130 12.59 -20.51 -5.27
C LEU A 130 13.32 -20.60 -3.93
N VAL A 131 12.65 -20.22 -2.84
CA VAL A 131 13.20 -20.30 -1.47
C VAL A 131 13.37 -21.76 -1.04
N VAL A 132 12.36 -22.61 -1.22
CA VAL A 132 12.43 -24.03 -0.79
C VAL A 132 13.53 -24.80 -1.52
N ASP A 133 13.78 -24.46 -2.78
CA ASP A 133 14.81 -25.10 -3.62
C ASP A 133 16.18 -24.40 -3.50
N GLY A 134 16.30 -23.37 -2.65
CA GLY A 134 17.56 -22.67 -2.37
C GLY A 134 18.04 -21.72 -3.47
N MET A 135 17.30 -21.58 -4.57
CA MET A 135 17.67 -20.80 -5.75
C MET A 135 17.95 -19.33 -5.43
N MET A 136 17.19 -18.76 -4.49
CA MET A 136 17.34 -17.38 -4.04
C MET A 136 18.74 -17.06 -3.50
N THR A 137 19.52 -18.04 -3.04
CA THR A 137 20.84 -17.79 -2.44
C THR A 137 22.02 -18.13 -3.35
N THR A 138 21.76 -18.79 -4.47
CA THR A 138 22.82 -19.23 -5.40
C THR A 138 23.47 -18.05 -6.12
N ALA A 139 24.71 -18.23 -6.57
CA ALA A 139 25.42 -17.25 -7.40
C ALA A 139 24.88 -17.18 -8.84
N ALA A 140 24.19 -18.22 -9.29
CA ALA A 140 23.59 -18.24 -10.62
C ALA A 140 22.47 -17.18 -10.72
N PRO A 141 22.24 -16.62 -11.92
CA PRO A 141 21.00 -15.89 -12.19
C PRO A 141 19.79 -16.79 -11.95
N ILE A 142 18.72 -16.20 -11.41
CA ILE A 142 17.43 -16.90 -11.32
C ILE A 142 16.87 -17.01 -12.74
N PRO A 143 16.63 -18.22 -13.27
CA PRO A 143 16.15 -18.38 -14.64
C PRO A 143 14.75 -17.80 -14.75
N ALA A 144 14.59 -16.86 -15.67
CA ALA A 144 13.33 -16.18 -15.85
C ALA A 144 12.27 -17.13 -16.39
N ASP A 145 12.64 -18.07 -17.26
CA ASP A 145 11.78 -19.06 -17.92
C ASP A 145 11.40 -20.27 -17.05
N ASP A 146 11.91 -20.34 -15.82
CA ASP A 146 11.54 -21.39 -14.86
C ASP A 146 10.13 -21.16 -14.31
N LEU A 147 9.32 -22.22 -14.25
CA LEU A 147 7.96 -22.15 -13.71
C LEU A 147 7.94 -21.57 -12.27
N ARG A 148 8.93 -21.92 -11.44
CA ARG A 148 9.05 -21.45 -10.06
C ARG A 148 9.28 -19.94 -9.96
N SER A 149 9.84 -19.34 -11.01
CA SER A 149 10.09 -17.90 -11.14
C SER A 149 8.89 -17.14 -11.72
N HIS A 150 7.79 -17.84 -12.03
CA HIS A 150 6.60 -17.25 -12.66
C HIS A 150 5.30 -17.48 -11.88
N SER A 151 5.30 -18.39 -10.90
CA SER A 151 4.10 -18.75 -10.17
C SER A 151 3.70 -17.75 -9.08
N GLY A 152 4.63 -16.94 -8.57
CA GLY A 152 4.34 -15.97 -7.50
C GLY A 152 3.78 -16.61 -6.23
N VAL A 153 2.76 -15.99 -5.65
CA VAL A 153 2.06 -16.44 -4.43
C VAL A 153 0.98 -17.45 -4.81
N THR A 154 1.28 -18.74 -4.68
CA THR A 154 0.43 -19.83 -5.20
C THR A 154 -0.65 -20.30 -4.22
N CYS A 155 -1.57 -21.14 -4.72
CA CYS A 155 -2.60 -21.79 -3.91
C CYS A 155 -1.98 -22.55 -2.74
N ARG A 156 -0.96 -23.37 -3.01
CA ARG A 156 -0.28 -24.22 -2.02
C ARG A 156 0.53 -23.42 -1.00
N LEU A 157 0.98 -22.21 -1.35
CA LEU A 157 1.59 -21.31 -0.38
C LEU A 157 0.54 -20.84 0.63
N CYS A 158 -0.49 -20.12 0.19
CA CYS A 158 -1.50 -19.55 1.08
C CYS A 158 -2.23 -20.63 1.87
N HIS A 159 -2.69 -21.70 1.21
CA HIS A 159 -3.42 -22.78 1.85
C HIS A 159 -2.54 -23.74 2.67
N GLY A 160 -1.21 -23.61 2.57
CA GLY A 160 -0.26 -24.40 3.35
C GLY A 160 0.23 -23.71 4.62
N ILE A 161 -0.09 -22.42 4.82
CA ILE A 161 0.27 -21.70 6.04
C ILE A 161 -0.58 -22.22 7.21
N THR A 162 0.09 -22.65 8.29
CA THR A 162 -0.56 -23.20 9.49
C THR A 162 -0.59 -22.24 10.66
N SER A 163 0.35 -21.31 10.72
CA SER A 163 0.38 -20.25 11.75
C SER A 163 1.14 -19.03 11.25
N THR A 164 0.85 -17.88 11.84
CA THR A 164 1.52 -16.60 11.53
C THR A 164 1.90 -15.85 12.80
N THR A 165 2.84 -14.93 12.66
CA THR A 165 3.08 -13.86 13.63
C THR A 165 2.74 -12.51 13.00
N LYS A 166 2.79 -11.44 13.80
CA LYS A 166 2.40 -10.08 13.39
C LYS A 166 3.57 -9.23 12.91
N ASP A 167 4.74 -9.85 12.77
CA ASP A 167 6.01 -9.18 12.56
C ASP A 167 6.14 -8.65 11.12
N GLY A 168 5.68 -9.42 10.12
CA GLY A 168 5.85 -9.13 8.70
C GLY A 168 7.04 -9.88 8.08
N ASN A 169 7.43 -9.55 6.84
CA ASN A 169 8.52 -10.22 6.11
C ASN A 169 8.36 -11.75 5.99
N GLY A 170 7.16 -12.21 5.64
CA GLY A 170 6.87 -13.63 5.47
C GLY A 170 6.76 -14.36 6.80
N SER A 171 6.29 -13.70 7.87
CA SER A 171 6.24 -14.25 9.22
C SER A 171 5.15 -15.32 9.40
N TYR A 172 5.38 -16.48 8.80
CA TYR A 172 4.49 -17.63 8.80
C TYR A 172 5.24 -18.96 8.95
N VAL A 173 4.51 -19.98 9.36
CA VAL A 173 4.92 -21.38 9.29
C VAL A 173 4.16 -22.02 8.13
N TRP A 174 4.89 -22.53 7.14
CA TRP A 174 4.33 -23.26 6.01
C TRP A 174 4.48 -24.77 6.22
N ASN A 175 3.40 -25.50 6.08
CA ASN A 175 3.38 -26.95 6.18
C ASN A 175 3.71 -27.57 4.83
N ARG A 176 4.83 -28.30 4.80
CA ARG A 176 5.29 -29.01 3.61
C ARG A 176 4.49 -30.26 3.28
N THR A 177 3.63 -30.71 4.19
CA THR A 177 2.88 -31.96 4.01
C THR A 177 2.06 -31.87 2.72
N PRO A 178 2.12 -32.88 1.83
CA PRO A 178 1.36 -32.88 0.58
C PRO A 178 -0.13 -32.60 0.82
N MET A 179 -0.70 -31.71 0.00
CA MET A 179 -2.14 -31.51 -0.08
C MET A 179 -2.72 -32.58 -1.01
N ASP A 180 -3.51 -33.51 -0.45
CA ASP A 180 -4.10 -34.59 -1.22
C ASP A 180 -5.25 -34.06 -2.07
N ALA A 181 -5.28 -34.40 -3.36
CA ALA A 181 -6.46 -34.18 -4.18
C ALA A 181 -7.62 -35.06 -3.64
N PRO A 182 -8.81 -34.50 -3.41
CA PRO A 182 -9.91 -35.27 -2.88
C PRO A 182 -10.47 -36.24 -3.93
N VAL A 183 -10.92 -37.41 -3.49
CA VAL A 183 -11.74 -38.30 -4.32
C VAL A 183 -13.14 -37.71 -4.41
N LEU A 184 -13.54 -37.29 -5.61
CA LEU A 184 -14.86 -36.71 -5.84
C LEU A 184 -15.96 -37.71 -5.49
N GLY A 185 -16.96 -37.24 -4.73
CA GLY A 185 -18.04 -38.08 -4.21
C GLY A 185 -17.73 -38.82 -2.92
N ASP A 186 -16.47 -38.83 -2.45
CA ASP A 186 -16.10 -39.40 -1.16
C ASP A 186 -16.05 -38.32 -0.06
N ALA A 187 -17.06 -38.32 0.81
CA ALA A 187 -17.21 -37.32 1.86
C ALA A 187 -16.03 -37.29 2.85
N PRO A 188 -15.52 -38.42 3.37
CA PRO A 188 -14.27 -38.49 4.12
C PRO A 188 -13.07 -37.85 3.42
N SER A 189 -12.79 -38.19 2.16
CA SER A 189 -11.67 -37.60 1.41
C SER A 189 -11.83 -36.08 1.23
N ILE A 190 -13.02 -35.60 0.88
CA ILE A 190 -13.31 -34.16 0.77
C ILE A 190 -13.15 -33.45 2.12
N ALA A 191 -13.58 -34.07 3.22
CA ALA A 191 -13.42 -33.51 4.56
C ALA A 191 -11.94 -33.40 4.96
N LYS A 192 -11.12 -34.41 4.64
CA LYS A 192 -9.68 -34.38 4.85
C LYS A 192 -9.02 -33.24 4.06
N HIS A 193 -9.32 -33.13 2.76
CA HIS A 193 -8.79 -32.06 1.92
C HIS A 193 -9.18 -30.67 2.47
N ARG A 194 -10.47 -30.48 2.81
CA ARG A 194 -10.95 -29.22 3.42
C ARG A 194 -10.22 -28.86 4.70
N GLN A 195 -9.88 -29.84 5.53
CA GLN A 195 -9.10 -29.61 6.75
C GLN A 195 -7.66 -29.20 6.43
N GLN A 196 -7.02 -29.87 5.45
CA GLN A 196 -5.65 -29.59 5.03
C GLN A 196 -5.48 -28.18 4.47
N VAL A 197 -6.47 -27.69 3.69
CA VAL A 197 -6.38 -26.38 3.01
C VAL A 197 -7.08 -25.24 3.75
N SER A 198 -7.58 -25.47 4.98
CA SER A 198 -8.35 -24.44 5.70
C SER A 198 -7.45 -23.38 6.34
N VAL A 199 -7.59 -22.14 5.87
CA VAL A 199 -6.94 -20.96 6.48
C VAL A 199 -7.88 -20.14 7.37
N LYS A 200 -9.09 -20.66 7.64
CA LYS A 200 -10.15 -19.91 8.35
C LYS A 200 -9.70 -19.45 9.75
N ALA A 201 -8.89 -20.25 10.43
CA ALA A 201 -8.40 -19.93 11.77
C ALA A 201 -7.42 -18.74 11.79
N LEU A 202 -6.75 -18.46 10.67
CA LEU A 202 -5.79 -17.36 10.54
C LEU A 202 -6.49 -16.02 10.25
N GLY A 203 -7.57 -16.05 9.46
CA GLY A 203 -8.31 -14.85 9.07
C GLY A 203 -7.39 -13.79 8.44
N ALA A 204 -7.51 -12.54 8.89
CA ALA A 204 -6.69 -11.43 8.40
C ALA A 204 -5.18 -11.59 8.70
N GLU A 205 -4.80 -12.39 9.70
CA GLU A 205 -3.40 -12.60 10.05
C GLU A 205 -2.64 -13.42 8.99
N LEU A 206 -3.34 -14.11 8.10
CA LEU A 206 -2.74 -14.69 6.88
C LEU A 206 -2.11 -13.58 6.04
N CYS A 207 -2.86 -12.51 5.77
CA CYS A 207 -2.42 -11.38 4.96
C CYS A 207 -1.30 -10.58 5.65
N VAL A 208 -1.40 -10.39 6.97
CA VAL A 208 -0.43 -9.62 7.78
C VAL A 208 1.01 -10.13 7.62
N SER A 209 1.18 -11.44 7.46
CA SER A 209 2.51 -12.06 7.36
C SER A 209 3.33 -11.52 6.17
N CYS A 210 2.67 -11.12 5.08
CA CYS A 210 3.30 -10.57 3.88
C CYS A 210 3.01 -9.07 3.66
N HIS A 211 1.82 -8.59 4.06
CA HIS A 211 1.41 -7.18 3.92
C HIS A 211 1.90 -6.27 5.07
N ARG A 212 2.91 -6.73 5.79
CA ARG A 212 3.80 -5.91 6.61
C ARG A 212 5.23 -6.24 6.22
N GLY A 213 6.03 -5.22 5.96
CA GLY A 213 7.42 -5.35 5.54
C GLY A 213 8.32 -4.38 6.26
N PHE A 214 9.57 -4.78 6.47
CA PHE A 214 10.61 -3.93 7.05
C PHE A 214 11.98 -4.34 6.54
N LEU A 215 12.92 -3.42 6.56
CA LEU A 215 14.32 -3.70 6.33
C LEU A 215 15.03 -3.80 7.68
N SER A 216 15.94 -4.76 7.85
CA SER A 216 16.68 -4.97 9.11
C SER A 216 18.17 -5.18 8.87
N ALA A 217 18.93 -5.17 9.96
CA ALA A 217 20.37 -5.47 9.94
C ALA A 217 20.69 -6.85 9.35
N ASP A 218 19.74 -7.80 9.38
CA ASP A 218 19.92 -9.14 8.76
C ASP A 218 20.06 -9.06 7.24
N MET A 219 19.59 -7.98 6.62
CA MET A 219 19.78 -7.66 5.20
C MET A 219 21.08 -6.88 4.93
N GLY A 220 21.88 -6.57 5.95
CA GLY A 220 23.02 -5.66 5.85
C GLY A 220 22.65 -4.18 5.95
N MET A 221 21.43 -3.86 6.38
CA MET A 221 20.97 -2.47 6.52
C MET A 221 21.47 -1.84 7.83
N PRO A 222 21.81 -0.54 7.84
CA PRO A 222 22.38 0.11 9.03
C PRO A 222 21.35 0.37 10.14
N VAL A 223 20.06 0.38 9.80
CA VAL A 223 18.95 0.65 10.71
C VAL A 223 17.74 -0.21 10.36
N HIS A 224 16.86 -0.43 11.33
CA HIS A 224 15.54 -0.98 11.05
C HIS A 224 14.66 0.08 10.40
N LEU A 225 14.16 -0.21 9.19
CA LEU A 225 13.26 0.68 8.47
C LEU A 225 11.94 -0.02 8.23
N SER A 226 10.88 0.49 8.84
CA SER A 226 9.52 0.10 8.47
C SER A 226 9.32 0.37 6.99
N GLY A 227 8.78 -0.60 6.27
CA GLY A 227 8.39 -0.47 4.86
C GLY A 227 6.88 -0.33 4.76
N LEU A 228 6.26 -1.21 3.96
CA LEU A 228 4.81 -1.33 3.88
C LEU A 228 4.22 -1.80 5.23
N ASP A 229 3.13 -1.19 5.69
CA ASP A 229 2.39 -1.61 6.90
C ASP A 229 0.89 -1.35 6.75
N GLU A 230 0.26 -2.12 5.86
CA GLU A 230 -1.20 -2.10 5.70
C GLU A 230 -1.95 -2.48 6.99
N PRO A 231 -1.56 -3.53 7.74
CA PRO A 231 -2.32 -3.94 8.90
C PRO A 231 -2.17 -2.99 10.08
N GLY A 232 -1.06 -2.26 10.20
CA GLY A 232 -0.91 -1.22 11.23
C GLY A 232 -1.97 -0.13 11.08
N MET A 233 -2.11 0.40 9.86
CA MET A 233 -3.11 1.44 9.57
C MET A 233 -4.53 0.89 9.67
N TRP A 234 -4.79 -0.32 9.18
CA TRP A 234 -6.10 -0.96 9.30
C TRP A 234 -6.54 -1.22 10.75
N ARG A 235 -5.65 -1.75 11.60
CA ARG A 235 -5.94 -1.96 13.03
C ARG A 235 -6.24 -0.67 13.79
N ASN A 236 -5.73 0.46 13.30
CA ASN A 236 -5.98 1.79 13.87
C ASN A 236 -7.22 2.47 13.27
N SER A 237 -7.92 1.82 12.35
CA SER A 237 -9.06 2.40 11.61
C SER A 237 -10.42 2.00 12.17
N ALA A 238 -11.44 2.81 11.83
CA ALA A 238 -12.84 2.53 12.15
C ALA A 238 -13.34 1.19 11.58
N TRP A 239 -12.70 0.64 10.53
CA TRP A 239 -13.06 -0.65 9.93
C TRP A 239 -12.85 -1.85 10.86
N THR A 240 -12.04 -1.70 11.91
CA THR A 240 -11.92 -2.71 12.98
C THR A 240 -12.84 -2.42 14.17
N GLY A 241 -13.56 -1.30 14.14
CA GLY A 241 -14.24 -0.71 15.28
C GLY A 241 -13.31 0.08 16.20
N ASN A 242 -12.10 0.41 15.75
CA ASN A 242 -11.19 1.26 16.50
C ASN A 242 -11.55 2.75 16.25
N GLY A 243 -12.06 3.42 17.29
CA GLY A 243 -12.44 4.83 17.24
C GLY A 243 -11.34 5.80 17.67
N MET A 244 -10.09 5.36 17.84
CA MET A 244 -9.00 6.23 18.33
C MET A 244 -8.72 7.40 17.38
N ALA A 245 -8.80 7.18 16.07
CA ALA A 245 -8.52 8.22 15.08
C ALA A 245 -9.74 9.09 14.76
N ARG A 246 -10.96 8.53 14.79
CA ARG A 246 -12.21 9.21 14.43
C ARG A 246 -13.43 8.59 15.12
N VAL A 247 -14.48 9.38 15.29
CA VAL A 247 -15.77 8.95 15.89
C VAL A 247 -16.77 8.37 14.87
N ASP A 248 -16.36 8.20 13.61
CA ASP A 248 -17.24 7.70 12.56
C ASP A 248 -17.55 6.21 12.74
N LYS A 249 -18.78 5.82 12.40
CA LYS A 249 -19.25 4.45 12.47
C LYS A 249 -19.32 3.89 11.06
N VAL A 250 -18.47 2.91 10.78
CA VAL A 250 -18.51 2.10 9.56
C VAL A 250 -18.84 0.66 9.92
N GLU A 251 -19.38 -0.09 8.97
CA GLU A 251 -19.46 -1.54 9.13
C GLU A 251 -18.05 -2.11 9.24
N LYS A 252 -17.84 -3.05 10.17
CA LYS A 252 -16.53 -3.65 10.36
C LYS A 252 -16.17 -4.50 9.14
N GLN A 253 -14.94 -4.36 8.68
CA GLN A 253 -14.43 -5.03 7.48
C GLN A 253 -13.01 -5.55 7.76
N THR A 254 -12.72 -6.75 7.29
CA THR A 254 -11.39 -7.35 7.28
C THR A 254 -10.74 -7.24 5.90
N CYS A 255 -9.47 -7.61 5.80
CA CYS A 255 -8.78 -7.73 4.50
C CYS A 255 -9.56 -8.64 3.53
N ILE A 256 -10.15 -9.72 4.05
CA ILE A 256 -10.90 -10.71 3.26
C ILE A 256 -12.22 -10.12 2.78
N ASP A 257 -12.92 -9.36 3.61
CA ASP A 257 -14.21 -8.76 3.27
C ASP A 257 -14.11 -7.65 2.21
N CYS A 258 -12.91 -7.08 2.02
CA CYS A 258 -12.64 -6.02 1.04
C CYS A 258 -11.81 -6.45 -0.18
N HIS A 259 -10.92 -7.43 -0.06
CA HIS A 259 -10.05 -7.88 -1.17
C HIS A 259 -10.41 -9.26 -1.72
N MET A 260 -11.27 -10.00 -1.03
CA MET A 260 -11.78 -11.30 -1.45
C MET A 260 -13.31 -11.34 -1.44
N ASP A 261 -13.94 -10.20 -1.78
CA ASP A 261 -15.39 -10.02 -1.93
C ASP A 261 -15.99 -11.19 -2.70
N ARG A 262 -17.20 -11.62 -2.32
CA ARG A 262 -17.78 -12.81 -2.95
C ARG A 262 -18.21 -12.51 -4.39
N GLU A 263 -17.78 -13.34 -5.32
CA GLU A 263 -18.13 -13.29 -6.73
C GLU A 263 -18.98 -14.52 -7.11
N PRO A 264 -19.87 -14.41 -8.12
CA PRO A 264 -20.56 -15.56 -8.70
C PRO A 264 -19.57 -16.64 -9.12
N ALA A 265 -19.94 -17.90 -8.89
CA ALA A 265 -19.17 -19.07 -9.26
C ALA A 265 -19.94 -19.92 -10.29
N SER A 266 -19.19 -20.51 -11.20
CA SER A 266 -19.64 -21.51 -12.16
C SER A 266 -20.12 -22.79 -11.44
N ALA A 267 -20.81 -23.66 -12.19
CA ALA A 267 -21.29 -24.93 -11.66
C ALA A 267 -20.15 -25.88 -11.27
N ASP A 268 -19.01 -25.77 -11.95
CA ASP A 268 -17.84 -26.64 -11.85
C ASP A 268 -16.89 -26.23 -10.72
N GLU A 269 -17.15 -25.12 -10.04
CA GLU A 269 -16.38 -24.66 -8.89
C GLU A 269 -16.82 -25.39 -7.61
N TYR A 270 -16.08 -26.42 -7.24
CA TYR A 270 -16.37 -27.25 -6.06
C TYR A 270 -16.19 -26.50 -4.73
N GLY A 271 -15.46 -25.38 -4.73
CA GLY A 271 -15.30 -24.49 -3.58
C GLY A 271 -16.46 -23.52 -3.37
N ALA A 272 -17.43 -23.48 -4.29
CA ALA A 272 -18.55 -22.54 -4.23
C ALA A 272 -19.47 -22.80 -3.04
N LYS A 273 -19.98 -21.71 -2.46
CA LYS A 273 -20.95 -21.72 -1.37
C LYS A 273 -22.27 -21.14 -1.87
N ALA A 274 -23.38 -21.74 -1.45
CA ALA A 274 -24.70 -21.16 -1.68
C ALA A 274 -24.85 -19.90 -0.81
N GLY A 275 -25.18 -18.79 -1.45
CA GLY A 275 -25.61 -17.55 -0.81
C GLY A 275 -27.07 -17.62 -0.34
N PRO A 276 -27.57 -16.55 0.29
CA PRO A 276 -28.91 -16.54 0.87
C PRO A 276 -30.05 -16.83 -0.11
N ASN A 277 -29.87 -16.54 -1.41
CA ASN A 277 -30.88 -16.78 -2.45
C ASN A 277 -30.57 -18.00 -3.32
N GLY A 278 -29.64 -18.87 -2.88
CA GLY A 278 -29.23 -20.07 -3.60
C GLY A 278 -28.20 -19.85 -4.71
N GLU A 279 -27.75 -18.61 -4.92
CA GLU A 279 -26.66 -18.30 -5.85
C GLU A 279 -25.34 -18.91 -5.38
N LYS A 280 -24.59 -19.55 -6.29
CA LYS A 280 -23.26 -20.07 -5.96
C LYS A 280 -22.23 -18.95 -6.03
N THR A 281 -21.46 -18.76 -4.95
CA THR A 281 -20.39 -17.76 -4.89
C THR A 281 -19.10 -18.31 -4.30
N ILE A 282 -17.97 -17.78 -4.75
CA ILE A 282 -16.65 -17.98 -4.14
C ILE A 282 -16.10 -16.67 -3.59
N ALA A 283 -15.17 -16.76 -2.64
CA ALA A 283 -14.37 -15.59 -2.26
C ALA A 283 -13.46 -15.26 -3.44
N SER A 284 -13.41 -14.00 -3.87
CA SER A 284 -12.59 -13.62 -5.02
C SER A 284 -11.11 -13.86 -4.76
N HIS A 285 -10.44 -14.49 -5.72
CA HIS A 285 -8.97 -14.66 -5.73
C HIS A 285 -8.29 -13.66 -6.68
N ARG A 286 -8.96 -12.55 -7.01
CA ARG A 286 -8.39 -11.49 -7.86
C ARG A 286 -7.53 -10.51 -7.07
N PHE A 287 -7.79 -10.35 -5.78
CA PHE A 287 -7.08 -9.43 -4.88
C PHE A 287 -7.03 -7.99 -5.42
N LEU A 288 -8.20 -7.47 -5.82
CA LEU A 288 -8.30 -6.16 -6.48
C LEU A 288 -7.75 -5.04 -5.56
N GLY A 289 -7.00 -4.11 -6.16
CA GLY A 289 -6.32 -3.00 -5.47
C GLY A 289 -5.83 -1.93 -6.45
N GLY A 290 -4.66 -1.35 -6.21
CA GLY A 290 -4.08 -0.28 -7.04
C GLY A 290 -3.28 -0.73 -8.27
N HIS A 291 -3.34 -1.99 -8.67
CA HIS A 291 -2.44 -2.56 -9.69
C HIS A 291 -2.95 -2.41 -11.14
N THR A 292 -3.59 -1.27 -11.46
CA THR A 292 -4.15 -1.02 -12.80
C THR A 292 -3.09 -1.13 -13.88
N TRP A 293 -1.86 -0.69 -13.56
CA TRP A 293 -0.70 -0.81 -14.43
C TRP A 293 -0.29 -2.25 -14.74
N MET A 294 -0.40 -3.19 -13.78
CA MET A 294 -0.06 -4.59 -14.04
C MET A 294 -1.05 -5.23 -15.01
N ALA A 295 -2.33 -4.89 -14.89
CA ALA A 295 -3.36 -5.35 -15.82
C ALA A 295 -3.13 -4.76 -17.22
N SER A 296 -2.87 -3.46 -17.30
CA SER A 296 -2.56 -2.74 -18.55
C SER A 296 -1.35 -3.33 -19.27
N MET A 297 -0.21 -3.53 -18.57
CA MET A 297 1.01 -4.11 -19.14
C MET A 297 0.83 -5.52 -19.71
N ARG A 298 -0.16 -6.28 -19.23
CA ARG A 298 -0.47 -7.64 -19.72
C ARG A 298 -1.60 -7.66 -20.77
N GLY A 299 -2.18 -6.51 -21.11
CA GLY A 299 -3.35 -6.43 -21.98
C GLY A 299 -4.61 -7.09 -21.39
N ASP A 300 -4.74 -7.12 -20.06
CA ASP A 300 -5.89 -7.72 -19.37
C ASP A 300 -6.99 -6.68 -19.12
N ASP A 301 -7.79 -6.40 -20.15
CA ASP A 301 -8.83 -5.39 -20.13
C ASP A 301 -9.97 -5.69 -19.13
N ASP A 302 -10.30 -6.97 -18.89
CA ASP A 302 -11.31 -7.34 -17.89
C ASP A 302 -10.82 -7.04 -16.48
N HIS A 303 -9.59 -7.43 -16.15
CA HIS A 303 -9.03 -7.17 -14.84
C HIS A 303 -8.79 -5.67 -14.63
N LEU A 304 -8.32 -4.93 -15.64
CA LEU A 304 -8.19 -3.46 -15.59
C LEU A 304 -9.52 -2.79 -15.28
N ARG A 305 -10.60 -3.15 -15.98
CA ARG A 305 -11.93 -2.58 -15.74
C ARG A 305 -12.43 -2.86 -14.32
N ARG A 306 -12.16 -4.05 -13.78
CA ARG A 306 -12.51 -4.41 -12.38
C ARG A 306 -11.71 -3.62 -11.35
N LEU A 307 -10.41 -3.42 -11.58
CA LEU A 307 -9.56 -2.59 -10.73
C LEU A 307 -10.03 -1.15 -10.72
N THR A 308 -10.32 -0.57 -11.90
CA THR A 308 -10.86 0.79 -12.00
C THR A 308 -12.18 0.93 -11.23
N ALA A 309 -13.12 -0.01 -11.41
CA ALA A 309 -14.36 -0.02 -10.66
C ALA A 309 -14.15 -0.16 -9.14
N LYS A 310 -13.11 -0.87 -8.68
CA LYS A 310 -12.76 -0.96 -7.25
C LYS A 310 -12.17 0.33 -6.70
N LEU A 311 -11.46 1.12 -7.53
CA LEU A 311 -10.83 2.37 -7.14
C LEU A 311 -11.79 3.58 -7.16
N GLU A 312 -12.85 3.51 -7.97
CA GLU A 312 -13.88 4.54 -8.02
C GLU A 312 -14.50 4.76 -6.62
N GLY A 313 -14.48 6.02 -6.16
CA GLY A 313 -15.01 6.40 -4.85
C GLY A 313 -14.10 6.09 -3.65
N VAL A 314 -12.95 5.43 -3.84
CA VAL A 314 -12.01 5.16 -2.73
C VAL A 314 -11.44 6.43 -2.12
N ALA A 315 -11.22 7.46 -2.96
CA ALA A 315 -10.75 8.76 -2.55
C ALA A 315 -11.55 9.87 -3.24
N SER A 316 -11.53 11.06 -2.65
CA SER A 316 -12.11 12.27 -3.24
C SER A 316 -11.09 13.40 -3.30
N ILE A 317 -11.28 14.31 -4.24
CA ILE A 317 -10.56 15.59 -4.34
C ILE A 317 -11.57 16.72 -4.44
N ASP A 318 -11.29 17.83 -3.77
CA ASP A 318 -12.15 19.02 -3.73
C ASP A 318 -11.30 20.30 -3.66
N ILE A 319 -11.78 21.39 -4.23
CA ILE A 319 -11.17 22.72 -4.08
C ILE A 319 -11.90 23.42 -2.93
N ALA A 320 -11.47 23.12 -1.71
CA ALA A 320 -12.24 23.46 -0.52
C ALA A 320 -12.22 24.96 -0.20
N GLY A 321 -11.15 25.66 -0.56
CA GLY A 321 -11.01 27.07 -0.23
C GLY A 321 -10.12 27.89 -1.15
N ALA A 322 -10.43 29.17 -1.24
CA ALA A 322 -9.63 30.17 -1.94
C ALA A 322 -9.26 31.32 -1.00
N ARG A 323 -8.06 31.86 -1.15
CA ARG A 323 -7.59 33.05 -0.44
C ARG A 323 -6.86 33.99 -1.40
N LEU A 324 -7.09 35.27 -1.24
CA LEU A 324 -6.78 36.30 -2.23
C LEU A 324 -5.85 37.37 -1.64
N ASP A 325 -4.55 37.13 -1.65
CA ASP A 325 -3.62 38.08 -1.07
C ASP A 325 -3.43 39.31 -1.97
N ASN A 326 -3.87 40.47 -1.48
CA ASN A 326 -3.75 41.76 -2.14
C ASN A 326 -2.69 42.66 -1.47
N GLY A 327 -1.87 42.11 -0.57
CA GLY A 327 -0.82 42.84 0.15
C GLY A 327 -1.32 43.76 1.27
N ARG A 328 -2.61 43.69 1.66
CA ARG A 328 -3.20 44.48 2.76
C ARG A 328 -3.88 43.59 3.80
N GLY A 329 -3.31 43.50 5.00
CA GLY A 329 -4.00 43.02 6.23
C GLY A 329 -4.73 41.68 6.14
N SER A 330 -5.49 41.32 7.20
CA SER A 330 -6.12 40.00 7.39
C SER A 330 -6.90 39.48 6.16
N GLN A 331 -6.33 38.46 5.52
CA GLN A 331 -6.90 37.72 4.38
C GLN A 331 -7.74 36.53 4.87
N ALA A 332 -9.08 36.64 4.79
CA ALA A 332 -9.98 35.53 5.13
C ALA A 332 -10.06 34.50 4.00
N TRP A 333 -10.27 33.23 4.35
CA TRP A 333 -10.56 32.17 3.40
C TRP A 333 -12.00 32.28 2.90
N HIS A 334 -12.21 32.12 1.60
CA HIS A 334 -13.51 31.88 0.98
C HIS A 334 -13.75 30.37 0.94
N LEU A 335 -14.80 29.89 1.62
CA LEU A 335 -15.16 28.48 1.77
C LEU A 335 -16.67 28.31 1.46
N PRO A 336 -17.07 27.53 0.45
CA PRO A 336 -16.24 26.83 -0.53
C PRO A 336 -15.46 27.80 -1.44
N ALA A 337 -14.49 27.32 -2.22
CA ALA A 337 -13.70 28.17 -3.11
C ALA A 337 -14.54 28.86 -4.20
N ASP A 338 -15.66 28.25 -4.60
CA ASP A 338 -16.57 28.79 -5.61
C ASP A 338 -17.06 30.20 -5.27
N GLY A 339 -17.06 31.07 -6.28
CA GLY A 339 -17.49 32.46 -6.13
C GLY A 339 -16.50 33.38 -5.43
N ALA A 340 -15.29 32.91 -5.11
CA ALA A 340 -14.25 33.76 -4.55
C ALA A 340 -13.99 35.00 -5.45
N PRO A 341 -13.92 36.22 -4.89
CA PRO A 341 -13.87 37.47 -5.65
C PRO A 341 -12.47 37.72 -6.23
N VAL A 342 -12.10 37.00 -7.28
CA VAL A 342 -10.79 37.09 -7.93
C VAL A 342 -10.55 38.47 -8.53
N THR A 343 -9.44 39.10 -8.16
CA THR A 343 -9.04 40.41 -8.67
C THR A 343 -7.74 40.28 -9.49
N PRO A 344 -7.66 40.82 -10.71
CA PRO A 344 -6.41 40.86 -11.48
C PRO A 344 -5.25 41.48 -10.68
N GLY A 345 -4.07 40.86 -10.72
CA GLY A 345 -2.88 41.33 -10.01
C GLY A 345 -2.75 40.91 -8.55
N THR A 346 -3.68 40.13 -8.00
CA THR A 346 -3.57 39.54 -6.65
C THR A 346 -3.01 38.13 -6.70
N ARG A 347 -2.48 37.63 -5.58
CA ARG A 347 -2.08 36.23 -5.44
C ARG A 347 -3.26 35.38 -4.96
N LEU A 348 -3.70 34.44 -5.78
CA LEU A 348 -4.73 33.47 -5.45
C LEU A 348 -4.07 32.21 -4.88
N ALA A 349 -4.38 31.88 -3.63
CA ALA A 349 -4.05 30.60 -3.02
C ALA A 349 -5.30 29.71 -2.98
N LEU A 350 -5.14 28.43 -3.31
CA LEU A 350 -6.19 27.44 -3.35
C LEU A 350 -5.80 26.28 -2.44
N ASP A 351 -6.69 25.90 -1.52
CA ASP A 351 -6.53 24.70 -0.70
C ASP A 351 -7.31 23.55 -1.34
N ILE A 352 -6.57 22.65 -1.99
CA ILE A 352 -7.10 21.43 -2.59
C ILE A 352 -7.08 20.34 -1.53
N VAL A 353 -8.24 19.81 -1.20
CA VAL A 353 -8.41 18.78 -0.17
C VAL A 353 -8.61 17.44 -0.84
N ILE A 354 -7.72 16.51 -0.50
CA ILE A 354 -7.86 15.09 -0.83
C ILE A 354 -8.29 14.31 0.41
N ARG A 355 -9.11 13.27 0.22
CA ARG A 355 -9.61 12.44 1.31
C ARG A 355 -9.53 10.97 0.94
N ASN A 356 -9.07 10.15 1.88
CA ASN A 356 -9.25 8.71 1.83
C ASN A 356 -10.64 8.39 2.38
N LEU A 357 -11.53 7.81 1.57
CA LEU A 357 -12.91 7.54 1.96
C LEU A 357 -13.13 6.09 2.35
N LEU A 358 -12.59 5.15 1.57
CA LEU A 358 -12.93 3.73 1.69
C LEU A 358 -11.74 2.82 1.99
N ALA A 359 -10.50 3.25 1.75
CA ALA A 359 -9.35 2.39 2.04
C ALA A 359 -9.18 2.26 3.56
N GLY A 360 -9.16 1.01 4.03
CA GLY A 360 -8.95 0.69 5.43
C GLY A 360 -7.51 0.88 5.90
N HIS A 361 -6.59 1.16 4.99
CA HIS A 361 -5.17 1.40 5.22
C HIS A 361 -4.77 2.73 4.53
N ARG A 362 -3.47 2.96 4.25
CA ARG A 362 -3.06 4.19 3.56
C ARG A 362 -3.60 4.22 2.12
N PHE A 363 -3.87 5.41 1.62
CA PHE A 363 -4.22 5.67 0.23
C PHE A 363 -3.25 6.72 -0.36
N PRO A 364 -2.57 6.41 -1.48
CA PRO A 364 -2.30 5.05 -1.93
C PRO A 364 -1.54 4.25 -0.86
N GLY A 365 -1.75 2.92 -0.86
CA GLY A 365 -1.10 1.97 0.06
C GLY A 365 -0.04 1.12 -0.64
N GLY A 366 0.47 0.11 0.04
CA GLY A 366 1.50 -0.80 -0.46
C GLY A 366 2.91 -0.27 -0.24
N VAL A 367 3.78 -0.50 -1.22
CA VAL A 367 5.16 0.04 -1.22
C VAL A 367 5.07 1.55 -1.48
N LEU A 368 5.20 2.35 -0.43
CA LEU A 368 4.76 3.75 -0.44
C LEU A 368 5.65 4.71 -1.24
N ASP A 369 6.91 4.37 -1.48
CA ASP A 369 7.87 5.22 -2.17
C ASP A 369 7.76 5.16 -3.71
N ILE A 370 7.16 4.08 -4.24
CA ILE A 370 6.91 3.89 -5.67
C ILE A 370 5.46 4.14 -6.09
N GLN A 371 4.66 4.74 -5.21
CA GLN A 371 3.29 5.10 -5.55
C GLN A 371 3.28 6.26 -6.54
N ASP A 372 2.36 6.16 -7.50
CA ASP A 372 2.25 7.10 -8.61
C ASP A 372 0.81 7.56 -8.78
N THR A 373 0.30 8.13 -7.69
CA THR A 373 -0.97 8.83 -7.62
C THR A 373 -0.62 10.30 -7.40
N TRP A 374 -1.16 11.21 -8.21
CA TRP A 374 -0.77 12.63 -8.16
C TRP A 374 -1.97 13.56 -8.35
N ILE A 375 -1.77 14.83 -8.01
CA ILE A 375 -2.76 15.88 -8.21
C ILE A 375 -2.44 16.65 -9.49
N GLU A 376 -3.44 16.80 -10.35
CA GLU A 376 -3.44 17.78 -11.42
C GLU A 376 -4.25 19.00 -10.99
N VAL A 377 -3.73 20.19 -11.30
CA VAL A 377 -4.45 21.46 -11.14
C VAL A 377 -4.35 22.24 -12.42
N GLU A 378 -5.47 22.78 -12.87
CA GLU A 378 -5.55 23.63 -14.06
C GLU A 378 -6.39 24.88 -13.74
N VAL A 379 -5.87 26.04 -14.11
CA VAL A 379 -6.58 27.33 -14.02
C VAL A 379 -6.77 27.86 -15.42
N ALA A 380 -8.01 28.13 -15.80
CA ALA A 380 -8.40 28.72 -17.08
C ALA A 380 -9.25 29.98 -16.88
N ASP A 381 -9.23 30.87 -17.86
CA ASP A 381 -10.12 32.03 -17.90
C ASP A 381 -11.53 31.67 -18.43
N ALA A 382 -12.47 32.62 -18.41
CA ALA A 382 -13.85 32.39 -18.85
C ALA A 382 -13.98 32.05 -20.35
N THR A 383 -12.93 32.27 -21.15
CA THR A 383 -12.89 31.88 -22.57
C THR A 383 -12.35 30.47 -22.78
N GLY A 384 -11.89 29.81 -21.71
CA GLY A 384 -11.23 28.50 -21.74
C GLY A 384 -9.72 28.56 -21.98
N ALA A 385 -9.12 29.75 -21.98
CA ALA A 385 -7.67 29.88 -22.13
C ALA A 385 -6.96 29.48 -20.84
N LYS A 386 -6.07 28.48 -20.92
CA LYS A 386 -5.29 28.01 -19.77
C LYS A 386 -4.29 29.09 -19.33
N LEU A 387 -4.34 29.45 -18.05
CA LEU A 387 -3.49 30.45 -17.41
C LEU A 387 -2.35 29.82 -16.60
N ALA A 388 -2.61 28.69 -15.94
CA ALA A 388 -1.62 27.96 -15.16
C ALA A 388 -2.00 26.48 -15.04
N SER A 389 -1.00 25.65 -14.75
CA SER A 389 -1.20 24.24 -14.42
C SER A 389 -0.07 23.67 -13.59
N SER A 390 -0.36 22.60 -12.84
CA SER A 390 0.60 21.72 -12.17
C SER A 390 0.16 20.27 -12.37
N GLY A 391 1.12 19.35 -12.58
CA GLY A 391 0.85 17.91 -12.69
C GLY A 391 0.30 17.38 -14.00
N LEU A 392 -0.04 18.26 -14.96
CA LEU A 392 -0.59 17.83 -16.26
C LEU A 392 0.44 17.08 -17.13
N THR A 393 1.73 17.25 -16.88
CA THR A 393 2.84 16.68 -17.66
C THR A 393 3.51 15.49 -16.99
N HIS A 394 3.33 15.29 -15.68
CA HIS A 394 3.92 14.22 -14.86
C HIS A 394 3.90 12.81 -15.49
N ALA A 395 2.83 12.47 -16.22
CA ALA A 395 2.71 11.17 -16.87
C ALA A 395 3.81 10.94 -17.93
N THR A 396 4.24 12.00 -18.62
CA THR A 396 5.14 11.96 -19.78
C THR A 396 6.47 12.67 -19.56
N ASP A 397 6.53 13.62 -18.63
CA ASP A 397 7.71 14.40 -18.31
C ASP A 397 8.28 13.97 -16.94
N PRO A 398 9.39 13.21 -16.91
CA PRO A 398 10.03 12.82 -15.66
C PRO A 398 10.71 13.99 -14.93
N ALA A 399 10.82 15.17 -15.55
CA ALA A 399 11.39 16.38 -14.95
C ALA A 399 10.32 17.32 -14.36
N ASP A 400 9.06 16.89 -14.27
CA ASP A 400 7.98 17.67 -13.65
C ASP A 400 8.17 17.75 -12.12
N GLU A 401 8.89 18.77 -11.66
CA GLU A 401 9.19 19.02 -10.24
C GLU A 401 8.03 19.70 -9.49
N ASP A 402 7.04 20.23 -10.21
CA ASP A 402 5.92 20.98 -9.64
C ASP A 402 4.72 20.08 -9.26
N THR A 403 4.83 18.77 -9.49
CA THR A 403 3.75 17.81 -9.24
C THR A 403 3.70 17.35 -7.80
N HIS A 404 2.51 17.42 -7.19
CA HIS A 404 2.27 16.78 -5.90
C HIS A 404 1.93 15.29 -6.07
N VAL A 405 2.92 14.43 -5.87
CA VAL A 405 2.77 12.97 -5.88
C VAL A 405 2.50 12.46 -4.47
N LEU A 406 1.51 11.60 -4.29
CA LEU A 406 1.16 10.98 -3.02
C LEU A 406 2.07 9.76 -2.78
N ARG A 407 3.24 9.98 -2.17
CA ARG A 407 4.22 8.92 -1.87
C ARG A 407 4.93 9.14 -0.54
N THR A 408 5.80 8.20 -0.16
CA THR A 408 6.78 8.40 0.91
C THR A 408 8.14 8.73 0.32
N LEU A 409 8.74 9.83 0.76
CA LEU A 409 10.09 10.21 0.39
C LEU A 409 11.08 9.46 1.28
N VAL A 410 11.94 8.66 0.66
CA VAL A 410 13.03 7.93 1.30
C VAL A 410 14.34 8.53 0.85
N VAL A 411 15.30 8.65 1.76
CA VAL A 411 16.62 9.21 1.45
C VAL A 411 17.74 8.22 1.69
N ASP A 412 18.85 8.47 0.99
CA ASP A 412 20.13 7.81 1.19
C ASP A 412 20.95 8.42 2.34
N GLU A 413 22.20 7.98 2.46
CA GLU A 413 23.13 8.41 3.51
C GLU A 413 23.57 9.87 3.39
N GLN A 414 23.42 10.47 2.21
CA GLN A 414 23.70 11.88 1.95
C GLN A 414 22.45 12.74 2.07
N GLY A 415 21.28 12.15 2.36
CA GLY A 415 20.00 12.83 2.43
C GLY A 415 19.38 13.11 1.05
N LYS A 416 19.88 12.48 -0.02
CA LYS A 416 19.30 12.59 -1.36
C LYS A 416 18.06 11.71 -1.44
N VAL A 417 16.98 12.25 -2.02
CA VAL A 417 15.75 11.49 -2.28
C VAL A 417 16.02 10.40 -3.32
N LEU A 418 15.56 9.19 -3.01
CA LEU A 418 15.61 8.00 -3.86
C LEU A 418 14.32 7.92 -4.67
N GLU A 419 14.44 7.82 -5.99
CA GLU A 419 13.34 7.95 -6.95
C GLU A 419 12.94 6.62 -7.61
N HIS A 420 13.78 5.58 -7.49
CA HIS A 420 13.65 4.34 -8.25
C HIS A 420 13.54 3.09 -7.38
N HIS A 421 13.15 3.23 -6.12
CA HIS A 421 13.09 2.13 -5.14
C HIS A 421 14.44 1.47 -4.91
N GLU A 422 15.52 2.25 -4.78
CA GLU A 422 16.86 1.75 -4.52
C GLU A 422 17.00 1.25 -3.07
N MET A 423 16.26 0.18 -2.73
CA MET A 423 16.11 -0.36 -1.38
C MET A 423 17.44 -0.54 -0.61
N PRO A 424 18.54 -1.03 -1.21
CA PRO A 424 19.85 -1.12 -0.54
C PRO A 424 20.40 0.22 -0.02
N ALA A 425 20.02 1.33 -0.66
CA ALA A 425 20.45 2.67 -0.29
C ALA A 425 19.57 3.32 0.79
N PHE A 426 18.44 2.71 1.17
CA PHE A 426 17.49 3.33 2.10
C PHE A 426 18.14 3.60 3.47
N ARG A 427 17.92 4.81 4.02
CA ARG A 427 18.41 5.20 5.35
C ARG A 427 17.33 5.73 6.27
N THR A 428 16.36 6.49 5.76
CA THR A 428 15.18 6.91 6.53
C THR A 428 14.09 7.41 5.60
N GLN A 429 12.84 7.33 6.08
CA GLN A 429 11.74 8.08 5.50
C GLN A 429 11.76 9.51 6.07
N ILE A 430 11.55 10.52 5.24
CA ILE A 430 11.55 11.94 5.66
C ILE A 430 10.18 12.61 5.55
N ALA A 431 9.30 12.09 4.69
CA ALA A 431 7.93 12.60 4.54
C ALA A 431 7.02 11.52 3.97
N THR A 432 5.85 11.31 4.58
CA THR A 432 4.79 10.45 4.04
C THR A 432 3.61 11.33 3.63
N GLN A 433 3.33 11.38 2.33
CA GLN A 433 2.27 12.21 1.72
C GLN A 433 1.02 11.40 1.38
N THR A 434 0.99 10.10 1.69
CA THR A 434 -0.19 9.25 1.53
C THR A 434 -1.14 9.42 2.71
N LEU A 435 -2.42 9.10 2.54
CA LEU A 435 -3.47 9.37 3.51
C LEU A 435 -3.80 8.13 4.31
N GLY A 436 -3.73 8.20 5.62
CA GLY A 436 -4.28 7.19 6.51
C GLY A 436 -5.78 6.95 6.28
N PRO A 437 -6.34 5.90 6.89
CA PRO A 437 -7.74 5.56 6.76
C PRO A 437 -8.61 6.73 7.19
N ARG A 438 -9.54 7.14 6.33
CA ARG A 438 -10.46 8.26 6.63
C ARG A 438 -9.73 9.59 6.88
N GLU A 439 -8.47 9.74 6.49
CA GLU A 439 -7.73 11.00 6.61
C GLU A 439 -8.13 11.98 5.48
N ALA A 440 -7.91 13.27 5.74
CA ALA A 440 -7.97 14.33 4.74
C ALA A 440 -6.71 15.18 4.83
N GLN A 441 -6.16 15.57 3.68
CA GLN A 441 -5.00 16.46 3.58
C GLN A 441 -5.33 17.63 2.67
N ALA A 442 -4.95 18.84 3.09
CA ALA A 442 -5.03 20.04 2.26
C ALA A 442 -3.67 20.35 1.64
N ILE A 443 -3.62 20.48 0.32
CA ILE A 443 -2.45 20.86 -0.45
C ILE A 443 -2.71 22.25 -1.00
N ARG A 444 -1.83 23.20 -0.67
CA ARG A 444 -1.97 24.58 -1.11
C ARG A 444 -1.25 24.82 -2.43
N TYR A 445 -2.00 25.28 -3.41
CA TYR A 445 -1.48 25.83 -4.66
C TYR A 445 -1.57 27.35 -4.62
N ALA A 446 -0.67 28.03 -5.32
CA ALA A 446 -0.71 29.48 -5.43
C ALA A 446 -0.43 29.92 -6.87
N PHE A 447 -1.15 30.94 -7.31
CA PHE A 447 -1.11 31.49 -8.65
C PHE A 447 -1.20 33.02 -8.58
N ASP A 448 -0.29 33.70 -9.26
CA ASP A 448 -0.35 35.15 -9.40
C ASP A 448 -1.27 35.51 -10.56
N VAL A 449 -2.43 36.11 -10.25
CA VAL A 449 -3.47 36.40 -11.24
C VAL A 449 -2.96 37.49 -12.19
N PRO A 450 -2.93 37.28 -13.53
CA PRO A 450 -2.40 38.26 -14.46
C PRO A 450 -3.15 39.59 -14.37
N LYS A 451 -2.39 40.69 -14.28
CA LYS A 451 -2.94 42.07 -14.24
C LYS A 451 -3.71 42.45 -15.52
N THR A 452 -3.46 41.73 -16.61
CA THR A 452 -4.03 41.98 -17.94
C THR A 452 -5.41 41.35 -18.14
N LEU A 453 -5.89 40.51 -17.20
CA LEU A 453 -7.21 39.91 -17.31
C LEU A 453 -8.30 40.98 -17.29
N THR A 454 -9.23 40.87 -18.23
CA THR A 454 -10.40 41.75 -18.34
C THR A 454 -11.63 41.16 -17.64
N PRO A 455 -12.68 41.95 -17.35
CA PRO A 455 -13.92 41.42 -16.79
C PRO A 455 -14.58 40.32 -17.64
N ALA A 456 -14.38 40.34 -18.96
CA ALA A 456 -14.92 39.31 -19.87
C ALA A 456 -14.19 37.96 -19.78
N GLN A 457 -13.02 37.92 -19.15
CA GLN A 457 -12.23 36.72 -18.92
C GLN A 457 -12.42 36.13 -17.51
N LEU A 458 -13.33 36.70 -16.73
CA LEU A 458 -13.73 36.22 -15.41
C LEU A 458 -15.16 35.64 -15.48
N PRO A 459 -15.53 34.70 -14.59
CA PRO A 459 -14.71 34.11 -13.52
C PRO A 459 -13.63 33.14 -14.03
N LEU A 460 -12.64 32.84 -13.19
CA LEU A 460 -11.69 31.76 -13.47
C LEU A 460 -12.37 30.41 -13.26
N ALA A 461 -12.05 29.44 -14.13
CA ALA A 461 -12.36 28.04 -13.94
C ALA A 461 -11.13 27.33 -13.38
N VAL A 462 -11.28 26.65 -12.24
CA VAL A 462 -10.22 25.83 -11.65
C VAL A 462 -10.67 24.38 -11.64
N THR A 463 -9.86 23.49 -12.20
CA THR A 463 -10.10 22.05 -12.18
C THR A 463 -8.99 21.35 -11.40
N ALA A 464 -9.37 20.51 -10.45
CA ALA A 464 -8.45 19.62 -9.74
C ALA A 464 -8.81 18.16 -10.05
N ARG A 465 -7.80 17.33 -10.32
CA ARG A 465 -8.00 15.89 -10.58
C ARG A 465 -7.00 15.08 -9.76
N LEU A 466 -7.47 13.96 -9.20
CA LEU A 466 -6.61 12.97 -8.58
C LEU A 466 -6.38 11.86 -9.61
N ARG A 467 -5.13 11.70 -10.04
CA ARG A 467 -4.72 10.74 -11.06
C ARG A 467 -4.01 9.57 -10.43
N HIS A 468 -4.06 8.42 -11.09
CA HIS A 468 -3.34 7.22 -10.72
C HIS A 468 -2.76 6.60 -11.99
N ARG A 469 -1.45 6.28 -11.97
CA ARG A 469 -0.77 5.80 -13.17
C ARG A 469 -1.20 4.38 -13.50
N SER A 470 -1.78 4.19 -14.68
CA SER A 470 -2.12 2.88 -15.22
C SER A 470 -1.02 2.26 -16.09
N ARG A 471 0.25 2.73 -16.00
CA ARG A 471 1.39 2.50 -16.93
C ARG A 471 0.97 1.74 -18.20
N THR A 472 0.56 2.49 -19.22
CA THR A 472 0.32 1.96 -20.58
C THR A 472 1.62 1.94 -21.36
#